data_AF-A0A7X1ZE90-F1
#
_entry.id   AF-A0A7X1ZE90-F1
#
_cell.length_a   1.000
_cell.length_b   1.000
_cell.length_c   1.000
_cell.angle_alpha   90.00
_cell.angle_beta   90.00
_cell.angle_gamma   90.00
#
_symmetry.space_group_name_H-M   'P 1'
#
loop_
_entity.id
_entity.type
_entity.pdbx_description
1 polymer ?
#
loop_
_entity_poly.entity_id
_entity_poly.type
_entity_poly.pdbx_seq_one_letter_code
_entity_poly.pdbx_strand_id
1 'polypeptide(L)'
;MTDSAETPATGRLILVLGDQLSPAAAALRDGDPARDRVLMAEVMGEATYVRHHKKKIAFVFSAMRHFAAELAAAGWAVDYVPLDDPDSTGTLAGEVARALDRHPCDRVVVTEPGEWRVLADLAALRNRLPVPLDLWEDDRFLCPRADFAHWAAGRRQMRMEHFYQDMRRRTGLLMDGAAPAGGRWNYDSENRKPPRAGVSAPGPARFPVDATTRAVLDLVAARFPDHVGDLEPFRFGVTRAQAEEAFDHFVETGLARFGAYQDAMVRDEPFLFHAVIAQYLNVGLLDPMAVCRRVEAAWRAGAVPLNAAEGFIRQIIGWREYVRGIYWLTMPGYIERNHLGHTAPLPAFYWTGETDMACLRACITQTLREAYAHHIQRLMVTGNFAMLAGVDPKAVHDWYLAVYADAYEWVELPNTLGMSQFADGGLLGSKPYAAGGNYINRMSDYCSGCRYKVKDKTGPDACPFNVLYWDFLARHRDALGRNPRLGPVYRTWDRMDEDHRQAVRRDAGVFLERLHGPKRC
;
A
#
# COMPACT_ATOMS: atom_id res chain seq x y z
N MET A 1 -55.22 9.29 -32.58
CA MET A 1 -54.24 10.09 -31.81
C MET A 1 -53.85 9.26 -30.59
N THR A 2 -52.89 8.35 -30.77
CA THR A 2 -52.24 7.65 -29.67
C THR A 2 -51.00 8.47 -29.36
N ASP A 3 -51.05 9.19 -28.25
CA ASP A 3 -49.91 9.86 -27.65
C ASP A 3 -48.92 8.76 -27.25
N SER A 4 -47.90 8.54 -28.07
CA SER A 4 -46.73 7.78 -27.67
C SER A 4 -45.98 8.63 -26.66
N ALA A 5 -46.31 8.47 -25.38
CA ALA A 5 -45.50 9.01 -24.30
C ALA A 5 -44.08 8.49 -24.51
N GLU A 6 -43.17 9.38 -24.96
CA GLU A 6 -41.74 9.13 -24.95
C GLU A 6 -41.39 8.65 -23.55
N THR A 7 -40.99 7.39 -23.44
CA THR A 7 -40.43 6.88 -22.20
C THR A 7 -39.22 7.77 -21.93
N PRO A 8 -39.16 8.51 -20.81
CA PRO A 8 -38.05 9.41 -20.54
C PRO A 8 -36.77 8.59 -20.72
N ALA A 9 -35.84 9.10 -21.52
CA ALA A 9 -34.61 8.38 -21.84
C ALA A 9 -33.84 8.12 -20.55
N THR A 10 -34.03 6.95 -19.94
CA THR A 10 -33.41 6.58 -18.67
C THR A 10 -31.91 6.47 -18.89
N GLY A 11 -31.13 7.12 -18.03
CA GLY A 11 -29.68 7.03 -18.02
C GLY A 11 -29.17 5.91 -17.12
N ARG A 12 -27.85 5.84 -17.00
CA ARG A 12 -27.14 4.89 -16.14
C ARG A 12 -26.95 5.49 -14.75
N LEU A 13 -26.98 4.65 -13.72
CA LEU A 13 -26.43 4.98 -12.41
C LEU A 13 -24.96 4.55 -12.38
N ILE A 14 -24.04 5.50 -12.38
CA ILE A 14 -22.60 5.26 -12.33
C ILE A 14 -22.15 5.31 -10.86
N LEU A 15 -21.89 4.15 -10.26
CA LEU A 15 -21.32 4.08 -8.92
C LEU A 15 -19.81 4.32 -8.99
N VAL A 16 -19.33 5.35 -8.29
CA VAL A 16 -17.91 5.66 -8.14
C VAL A 16 -17.48 5.39 -6.71
N LEU A 17 -16.51 4.49 -6.55
CA LEU A 17 -15.97 4.12 -5.24
C LEU A 17 -14.93 5.14 -4.74
N GLY A 18 -14.66 5.13 -3.43
CA GLY A 18 -13.71 6.06 -2.79
C GLY A 18 -12.26 5.95 -3.27
N ASP A 19 -11.91 4.86 -3.96
CA ASP A 19 -10.62 4.63 -4.59
C ASP A 19 -10.65 4.82 -6.12
N GLN A 20 -11.69 5.44 -6.69
CA GLN A 20 -11.94 5.59 -8.13
C GLN A 20 -12.11 7.06 -8.58
N LEU A 21 -11.47 8.00 -7.88
CA LEU A 21 -11.60 9.45 -8.04
C LEU A 21 -10.84 9.99 -9.27
N SER A 22 -11.17 9.47 -10.44
CA SER A 22 -10.58 9.85 -11.73
C SER A 22 -11.66 10.14 -12.76
N PRO A 23 -11.71 11.35 -13.38
CA PRO A 23 -12.67 11.65 -14.42
C PRO A 23 -12.38 10.85 -15.71
N ALA A 24 -11.15 10.31 -15.83
CA ALA A 24 -10.73 9.52 -16.98
C ALA A 24 -11.09 8.03 -16.86
N ALA A 25 -11.58 7.58 -15.69
CA ALA A 25 -12.03 6.20 -15.50
C ALA A 25 -13.12 5.86 -16.52
N ALA A 26 -13.06 4.65 -17.08
CA ALA A 26 -13.94 4.22 -18.18
C ALA A 26 -15.41 4.57 -17.96
N ALA A 27 -15.95 4.29 -16.77
CA ALA A 27 -17.36 4.52 -16.44
C ALA A 27 -17.79 5.99 -16.57
N LEU A 28 -16.90 6.94 -16.27
CA LEU A 28 -17.16 8.37 -16.40
C LEU A 28 -16.81 8.89 -17.81
N ARG A 29 -15.68 8.46 -18.38
CA ARG A 29 -15.25 8.88 -19.73
C ARG A 29 -16.27 8.52 -20.81
N ASP A 30 -16.87 7.33 -20.72
CA ASP A 30 -17.80 6.80 -21.73
C ASP A 30 -19.29 6.95 -21.30
N GLY A 31 -19.54 7.73 -20.24
CA GLY A 31 -20.87 8.13 -19.79
C GLY A 31 -21.36 9.45 -20.39
N ASP A 32 -22.65 9.73 -20.26
CA ASP A 32 -23.30 10.94 -20.78
C ASP A 32 -23.81 11.81 -19.62
N PRO A 33 -23.15 12.94 -19.29
CA PRO A 33 -23.57 13.82 -18.18
C PRO A 33 -25.00 14.37 -18.30
N ALA A 34 -25.57 14.40 -19.50
CA ALA A 34 -26.94 14.87 -19.71
C ALA A 34 -28.01 13.84 -19.32
N ARG A 35 -27.63 12.56 -19.17
CA ARG A 35 -28.54 11.44 -18.95
C ARG A 35 -28.18 10.62 -17.72
N ASP A 36 -26.90 10.38 -17.53
CA ASP A 36 -26.36 9.52 -16.50
C ASP A 36 -26.24 10.26 -15.17
N ARG A 37 -26.26 9.49 -14.08
CA ARG A 37 -26.15 9.99 -12.72
C ARG A 37 -24.99 9.30 -12.02
N VAL A 38 -24.13 10.08 -11.37
CA VAL A 38 -23.05 9.55 -10.55
C VAL A 38 -23.57 9.35 -9.12
N LEU A 39 -23.33 8.17 -8.55
CA LEU A 39 -23.54 7.88 -7.14
C LEU A 39 -22.19 7.75 -6.43
N MET A 40 -22.03 8.45 -5.32
CA MET A 40 -20.92 8.29 -4.38
C MET A 40 -21.48 8.23 -2.96
N ALA A 41 -20.95 7.33 -2.14
CA ALA A 41 -21.44 7.16 -0.77
C ALA A 41 -20.32 6.89 0.22
N GLU A 42 -20.29 7.66 1.30
CA GLU A 42 -19.49 7.39 2.49
C GLU A 42 -20.30 6.43 3.37
N VAL A 43 -19.84 5.19 3.56
CA VAL A 43 -20.62 4.16 4.27
C VAL A 43 -19.83 3.52 5.41
N MET A 44 -20.52 3.23 6.52
CA MET A 44 -19.91 2.60 7.70
C MET A 44 -19.25 1.26 7.38
N GLY A 45 -19.85 0.43 6.52
CA GLY A 45 -19.29 -0.87 6.14
C GLY A 45 -17.87 -0.77 5.57
N GLU A 46 -17.59 0.25 4.76
CA GLU A 46 -16.26 0.49 4.18
C GLU A 46 -15.33 1.24 5.15
N ALA A 47 -15.87 1.97 6.13
CA ALA A 47 -15.07 2.69 7.12
C ALA A 47 -14.63 1.83 8.31
N THR A 48 -15.21 0.63 8.48
CA THR A 48 -14.97 -0.23 9.66
C THR A 48 -14.68 -1.69 9.37
N TYR A 49 -14.55 -2.13 8.12
CA TYR A 49 -14.17 -3.54 7.83
C TYR A 49 -12.78 -3.88 8.38
N VAL A 50 -11.89 -2.87 8.47
CA VAL A 50 -10.77 -2.84 9.41
C VAL A 50 -10.77 -1.49 10.15
N ARG A 51 -10.03 -1.41 11.27
CA ARG A 51 -9.93 -0.19 12.08
C ARG A 51 -8.97 0.83 11.45
N HIS A 52 -9.36 1.38 10.30
CA HIS A 52 -8.53 2.31 9.53
C HIS A 52 -8.01 3.48 10.35
N HIS A 53 -6.80 3.93 10.03
CA HIS A 53 -6.22 5.14 10.58
C HIS A 53 -7.14 6.35 10.34
N LYS A 54 -7.30 7.22 11.35
CA LYS A 54 -8.18 8.40 11.25
C LYS A 54 -7.90 9.27 10.02
N LYS A 55 -6.62 9.63 9.78
CA LYS A 55 -6.17 10.31 8.56
C LYS A 55 -6.52 9.62 7.25
N LYS A 56 -6.55 8.27 7.18
CA LYS A 56 -6.96 7.54 5.96
C LYS A 56 -8.44 7.80 5.66
N ILE A 57 -9.30 7.64 6.67
CA ILE A 57 -10.74 7.89 6.54
C ILE A 57 -10.98 9.35 6.12
N ALA A 58 -10.34 10.30 6.82
CA ALA A 58 -10.47 11.72 6.52
C ALA A 58 -9.96 12.09 5.12
N PHE A 59 -8.86 11.49 4.67
CA PHE A 59 -8.34 11.69 3.31
C PHE A 59 -9.33 11.19 2.26
N VAL A 60 -9.81 9.95 2.38
CA VAL A 60 -10.72 9.36 1.40
C VAL A 60 -12.03 10.14 1.35
N PHE A 61 -12.67 10.44 2.49
CA PHE A 61 -13.93 11.19 2.50
C PHE A 61 -13.75 12.62 2.00
N SER A 62 -12.68 13.32 2.39
CA SER A 62 -12.45 14.66 1.85
C SER A 62 -12.22 14.61 0.35
N ALA A 63 -11.39 13.69 -0.15
CA ALA A 63 -11.15 13.53 -1.58
C ALA A 63 -12.43 13.16 -2.35
N MET A 64 -13.29 12.31 -1.79
CA MET A 64 -14.59 11.97 -2.36
C MET A 64 -15.51 13.21 -2.48
N ARG A 65 -15.64 14.02 -1.41
CA ARG A 65 -16.46 15.24 -1.43
C ARG A 65 -15.95 16.25 -2.46
N HIS A 66 -14.63 16.41 -2.56
CA HIS A 66 -14.03 17.29 -3.56
C HIS A 66 -14.22 16.77 -4.99
N PHE A 67 -14.08 15.45 -5.20
CA PHE A 67 -14.31 14.83 -6.50
C PHE A 67 -15.77 14.92 -6.94
N ALA A 68 -16.71 14.77 -6.01
CA ALA A 68 -18.13 14.99 -6.28
C ALA A 68 -18.41 16.42 -6.75
N ALA A 69 -17.77 17.42 -6.11
CA ALA A 69 -17.85 18.82 -6.54
C ALA A 69 -17.18 19.07 -7.90
N GLU A 70 -16.03 18.43 -8.17
CA GLU A 70 -15.34 18.45 -9.48
C GLU A 70 -16.26 17.93 -10.59
N LEU A 71 -16.93 16.79 -10.36
CA LEU A 71 -17.88 16.21 -11.31
C LEU A 71 -19.12 17.10 -11.51
N ALA A 72 -19.70 17.62 -10.44
CA ALA A 72 -20.85 18.52 -10.54
C ALA A 72 -20.50 19.79 -11.33
N ALA A 73 -19.31 20.36 -11.11
CA ALA A 73 -18.80 21.51 -11.87
C ALA A 73 -18.56 21.16 -13.36
N ALA A 74 -18.27 19.90 -13.67
CA ALA A 74 -18.15 19.39 -15.03
C ALA A 74 -19.51 19.02 -15.67
N GLY A 75 -20.64 19.28 -15.00
CA GLY A 75 -21.99 19.09 -15.52
C GLY A 75 -22.64 17.74 -15.21
N TRP A 76 -22.02 16.90 -14.39
CA TRP A 76 -22.62 15.64 -13.96
C TRP A 76 -23.74 15.86 -12.95
N ALA A 77 -24.80 15.06 -13.06
CA ALA A 77 -25.76 14.89 -11.98
C ALA A 77 -25.14 13.97 -10.91
N VAL A 78 -24.72 14.53 -9.77
CA VAL A 78 -24.10 13.78 -8.68
C VAL A 78 -25.07 13.59 -7.53
N ASP A 79 -25.30 12.34 -7.14
CA ASP A 79 -25.97 11.91 -5.91
C ASP A 79 -24.90 11.51 -4.90
N TYR A 80 -24.65 12.36 -3.91
CA TYR A 80 -23.62 12.15 -2.89
C TYR A 80 -24.27 11.89 -1.53
N VAL A 81 -23.94 10.75 -0.93
CA VAL A 81 -24.41 10.34 0.39
C VAL A 81 -23.28 10.51 1.41
N PRO A 82 -23.30 11.54 2.27
CA PRO A 82 -22.31 11.69 3.34
C PRO A 82 -22.54 10.70 4.48
N LEU A 83 -21.50 10.39 5.27
CA LEU A 83 -21.57 9.35 6.32
C LEU A 83 -22.56 9.67 7.45
N ASP A 84 -22.86 10.96 7.64
CA ASP A 84 -23.80 11.48 8.62
C ASP A 84 -25.21 11.75 8.05
N ASP A 85 -25.48 11.30 6.82
CA ASP A 85 -26.85 11.21 6.30
C ASP A 85 -27.70 10.30 7.22
N PRO A 86 -28.78 10.81 7.83
CA PRO A 86 -29.62 10.04 8.75
C PRO A 86 -30.32 8.85 8.07
N ASP A 87 -30.50 8.91 6.75
CA ASP A 87 -31.15 7.85 5.98
C ASP A 87 -30.14 6.80 5.47
N SER A 88 -28.83 6.97 5.74
CA SER A 88 -27.79 6.07 5.25
C SER A 88 -28.05 4.60 5.63
N THR A 89 -27.96 3.73 4.64
CA THR A 89 -28.05 2.28 4.84
C THR A 89 -26.76 1.68 5.38
N GLY A 90 -25.68 2.46 5.45
CA GLY A 90 -24.37 2.05 5.95
C GLY A 90 -23.62 1.06 5.05
N THR A 91 -24.10 0.77 3.83
CA THR A 91 -23.47 -0.15 2.87
C THR A 91 -23.64 0.34 1.43
N LEU A 92 -22.65 0.08 0.57
CA LEU A 92 -22.73 0.46 -0.86
C LEU A 92 -23.96 -0.16 -1.54
N ALA A 93 -24.27 -1.42 -1.23
CA ALA A 93 -25.42 -2.13 -1.79
C ALA A 93 -26.76 -1.45 -1.44
N GLY A 94 -26.93 -1.01 -0.20
CA GLY A 94 -28.14 -0.30 0.20
C GLY A 94 -28.23 1.09 -0.43
N GLU A 95 -27.12 1.81 -0.58
CA GLU A 95 -27.11 3.12 -1.22
C GLU A 95 -27.42 3.05 -2.72
N VAL A 96 -26.94 2.01 -3.42
CA VAL A 96 -27.33 1.75 -4.82
C VAL A 96 -28.83 1.50 -4.92
N ALA A 97 -29.41 0.67 -4.05
CA ALA A 97 -30.85 0.42 -4.04
C ALA A 97 -31.64 1.72 -3.76
N ARG A 98 -31.24 2.48 -2.74
CA ARG A 98 -31.86 3.75 -2.37
C ARG A 98 -31.79 4.77 -3.51
N ALA A 99 -30.68 4.81 -4.25
CA ALA A 99 -30.51 5.70 -5.41
C ALA A 99 -31.42 5.31 -6.58
N LEU A 100 -31.59 4.02 -6.85
CA LEU A 100 -32.52 3.53 -7.89
C LEU A 100 -34.00 3.84 -7.56
N ASP A 101 -34.36 3.88 -6.28
CA ASP A 101 -35.70 4.29 -5.85
C ASP A 101 -35.93 5.81 -6.07
N ARG A 102 -34.89 6.64 -5.89
CA ARG A 102 -34.94 8.09 -6.12
C ARG A 102 -34.84 8.46 -7.60
N HIS A 103 -34.13 7.66 -8.38
CA HIS A 103 -33.70 8.01 -9.73
C HIS A 103 -33.93 6.82 -10.67
N PRO A 104 -34.92 6.89 -11.59
CA PRO A 104 -35.15 5.83 -12.55
C PRO A 104 -33.96 5.74 -13.51
N CYS A 105 -33.14 4.70 -13.35
CA CYS A 105 -32.00 4.38 -14.20
C CYS A 105 -32.23 3.00 -14.84
N ASP A 106 -31.71 2.76 -16.05
CA ASP A 106 -31.91 1.48 -16.74
C ASP A 106 -30.86 0.42 -16.40
N ARG A 107 -29.75 0.83 -15.78
CA ARG A 107 -28.64 -0.01 -15.34
C ARG A 107 -27.79 0.69 -14.28
N VAL A 108 -27.00 -0.12 -13.60
CA VAL A 108 -25.88 0.33 -12.76
C VAL A 108 -24.58 0.03 -13.49
N VAL A 109 -23.68 1.00 -13.57
CA VAL A 109 -22.30 0.80 -14.05
C VAL A 109 -21.35 1.07 -12.89
N VAL A 110 -20.36 0.20 -12.72
CA VAL A 110 -19.32 0.36 -11.71
C VAL A 110 -17.99 -0.13 -12.27
N THR A 111 -16.93 0.63 -12.03
CA THR A 111 -15.58 0.18 -12.35
C THR A 111 -15.19 -0.94 -11.38
N GLU A 112 -14.53 -1.99 -11.84
CA GLU A 112 -14.10 -3.11 -11.01
C GLU A 112 -13.38 -2.61 -9.73
N PRO A 113 -13.79 -3.06 -8.54
CA PRO A 113 -13.20 -2.59 -7.29
C PRO A 113 -11.78 -3.13 -7.10
N GLY A 114 -11.04 -2.48 -6.20
CA GLY A 114 -9.71 -2.90 -5.77
C GLY A 114 -9.69 -4.03 -4.72
N GLU A 115 -10.83 -4.47 -4.19
CA GLU A 115 -10.87 -5.51 -3.14
C GLU A 115 -11.85 -6.63 -3.49
N TRP A 116 -11.50 -7.86 -3.14
CA TRP A 116 -12.26 -9.07 -3.45
C TRP A 116 -13.58 -9.09 -2.68
N ARG A 117 -13.59 -8.62 -1.43
CA ARG A 117 -14.82 -8.44 -0.63
C ARG A 117 -15.83 -7.57 -1.37
N VAL A 118 -15.40 -6.39 -1.83
CA VAL A 118 -16.26 -5.46 -2.56
C VAL A 118 -16.72 -6.06 -3.90
N LEU A 119 -15.84 -6.80 -4.60
CA LEU A 119 -16.23 -7.52 -5.82
C LEU A 119 -17.32 -8.56 -5.53
N ALA A 120 -17.19 -9.31 -4.43
CA ALA A 120 -18.18 -10.29 -4.01
C ALA A 120 -19.52 -9.63 -3.63
N ASP A 121 -19.47 -8.50 -2.92
CA ASP A 121 -20.64 -7.72 -2.54
C ASP A 121 -21.38 -7.17 -3.78
N LEU A 122 -20.65 -6.63 -4.77
CA LEU A 122 -21.22 -6.18 -6.05
C LEU A 122 -21.80 -7.33 -6.87
N ALA A 123 -21.14 -8.49 -6.89
CA ALA A 123 -21.65 -9.69 -7.56
C ALA A 123 -22.94 -10.20 -6.91
N ALA A 124 -23.05 -10.14 -5.59
CA ALA A 124 -24.27 -10.47 -4.85
C ALA A 124 -25.38 -9.43 -5.11
N LEU A 125 -25.03 -8.14 -5.14
CA LEU A 125 -25.95 -7.04 -5.45
C LEU A 125 -26.54 -7.18 -6.86
N ARG A 126 -25.73 -7.52 -7.86
CA ARG A 126 -26.19 -7.75 -9.25
C ARG A 126 -27.37 -8.72 -9.35
N ASN A 127 -27.44 -9.74 -8.48
CA ASN A 127 -28.51 -10.73 -8.48
C ASN A 127 -29.80 -10.24 -7.78
N ARG A 128 -29.75 -9.09 -7.10
CA ARG A 128 -30.84 -8.53 -6.29
C ARG A 128 -31.43 -7.25 -6.87
N LEU A 129 -30.72 -6.60 -7.80
CA LEU A 129 -31.17 -5.34 -8.38
C LEU A 129 -32.30 -5.56 -9.41
N PRO A 130 -33.23 -4.60 -9.53
CA PRO A 130 -34.27 -4.63 -10.54
C PRO A 130 -33.75 -4.32 -11.95
N VAL A 131 -32.50 -3.89 -12.07
CA VAL A 131 -31.81 -3.52 -13.31
C VAL A 131 -30.44 -4.20 -13.40
N PRO A 132 -29.88 -4.38 -14.61
CA PRO A 132 -28.54 -4.94 -14.77
C PRO A 132 -27.47 -4.11 -14.05
N LEU A 133 -26.44 -4.79 -13.54
CA LEU A 133 -25.22 -4.18 -13.03
C LEU A 133 -24.04 -4.65 -13.87
N ASP A 134 -23.39 -3.69 -14.53
CA ASP A 134 -22.24 -3.88 -15.41
C ASP A 134 -20.95 -3.53 -14.65
N LEU A 135 -20.04 -4.50 -14.53
CA LEU A 135 -18.69 -4.31 -14.00
C LEU A 135 -17.74 -3.99 -15.17
N TRP A 136 -17.16 -2.81 -15.16
CA TRP A 136 -16.25 -2.35 -16.21
C TRP A 136 -14.80 -2.47 -15.76
N GLU A 137 -13.91 -2.87 -16.66
CA GLU A 137 -12.49 -3.00 -16.35
C GLU A 137 -11.91 -1.67 -15.83
N ASP A 138 -11.08 -1.76 -14.78
CA ASP A 138 -10.33 -0.62 -14.28
C ASP A 138 -9.09 -0.37 -15.14
N ASP A 139 -9.22 0.59 -16.07
CA ASP A 139 -8.23 0.99 -17.08
C ASP A 139 -7.16 1.96 -16.58
N ARG A 140 -7.16 2.27 -15.26
CA ARG A 140 -6.08 3.04 -14.61
C ARG A 140 -4.80 2.21 -14.41
N PHE A 141 -4.90 0.90 -14.57
CA PHE A 141 -3.77 -0.03 -14.50
C PHE A 141 -3.24 -0.35 -15.88
N LEU A 142 -1.92 -0.37 -16.01
CA LEU A 142 -1.25 -0.56 -17.30
C LEU A 142 -1.32 -2.00 -17.80
N CYS A 143 -1.53 -2.95 -16.88
CA CYS A 143 -1.71 -4.35 -17.18
C CYS A 143 -3.17 -4.77 -16.86
N PRO A 144 -3.99 -5.02 -17.89
CA PRO A 144 -5.26 -5.73 -17.76
C PRO A 144 -5.13 -7.03 -16.97
N ARG A 145 -6.18 -7.39 -16.22
CA ARG A 145 -6.19 -8.63 -15.41
C ARG A 145 -5.97 -9.87 -16.29
N ALA A 146 -6.60 -9.90 -17.46
CA ALA A 146 -6.46 -10.98 -18.44
C ALA A 146 -5.04 -11.08 -19.00
N ASP A 147 -4.41 -9.94 -19.31
CA ASP A 147 -3.02 -9.89 -19.80
C ASP A 147 -2.05 -10.42 -18.74
N PHE A 148 -2.24 -10.07 -17.47
CA PHE A 148 -1.41 -10.59 -16.38
C PHE A 148 -1.58 -12.10 -16.22
N ALA A 149 -2.81 -12.60 -16.27
CA ALA A 149 -3.09 -14.04 -16.19
C ALA A 149 -2.44 -14.80 -17.36
N HIS A 150 -2.50 -14.25 -18.57
CA HIS A 150 -1.80 -14.80 -19.74
C HIS A 150 -0.28 -14.77 -19.56
N TRP A 151 0.27 -13.66 -19.06
CA TRP A 151 1.69 -13.55 -18.74
C TRP A 151 2.11 -14.59 -17.71
N ALA A 152 1.30 -14.86 -16.68
CA ALA A 152 1.62 -15.81 -15.62
C ALA A 152 1.48 -17.28 -16.05
N ALA A 153 0.60 -17.57 -17.02
CA ALA A 153 0.28 -18.93 -17.45
C ALA A 153 1.54 -19.74 -17.85
N GLY A 154 1.63 -20.98 -17.33
CA GLY A 154 2.75 -21.88 -17.61
C GLY A 154 4.08 -21.55 -16.93
N ARG A 155 4.21 -20.41 -16.23
CA ARG A 155 5.44 -20.04 -15.53
C ARG A 155 5.50 -20.71 -14.17
N ARG A 156 6.54 -21.54 -13.95
CA ARG A 156 6.81 -22.16 -12.64
C ARG A 156 7.25 -21.17 -11.57
N GLN A 157 7.90 -20.08 -11.98
CA GLN A 157 8.32 -19.00 -11.08
C GLN A 157 8.01 -17.66 -11.74
N MET A 158 7.23 -16.83 -11.06
CA MET A 158 6.98 -15.46 -11.46
C MET A 158 8.07 -14.57 -10.84
N ARG A 159 8.62 -13.64 -11.64
CA ARG A 159 9.61 -12.68 -11.19
C ARG A 159 9.21 -11.30 -11.67
N MET A 160 9.11 -10.35 -10.73
CA MET A 160 8.81 -8.95 -11.03
C MET A 160 9.75 -8.40 -12.12
N GLU A 161 11.03 -8.77 -12.09
CA GLU A 161 12.01 -8.32 -13.09
C GLU A 161 11.59 -8.64 -14.54
N HIS A 162 11.10 -9.86 -14.82
CA HIS A 162 10.67 -10.23 -16.17
C HIS A 162 9.39 -9.49 -16.56
N PHE A 163 8.43 -9.39 -15.64
CA PHE A 163 7.20 -8.62 -15.84
C PHE A 163 7.50 -7.15 -16.14
N TYR A 164 8.40 -6.52 -15.37
CA TYR A 164 8.81 -5.14 -15.54
C TYR A 164 9.46 -4.89 -16.91
N GLN A 165 10.29 -5.81 -17.41
CA GLN A 165 10.84 -5.70 -18.76
C GLN A 165 9.74 -5.70 -19.84
N ASP A 166 8.73 -6.56 -19.69
CA ASP A 166 7.58 -6.59 -20.61
C ASP A 166 6.77 -5.29 -20.52
N MET A 167 6.60 -4.73 -19.32
CA MET A 167 5.93 -3.44 -19.11
C MET A 167 6.69 -2.26 -19.71
N ARG A 168 8.03 -2.25 -19.58
CA ARG A 168 8.88 -1.26 -20.26
C ARG A 168 8.74 -1.33 -21.78
N ARG A 169 8.71 -2.54 -22.36
CA ARG A 169 8.49 -2.75 -23.80
C ARG A 169 7.10 -2.28 -24.23
N ARG A 170 6.04 -2.63 -23.49
CA ARG A 170 4.65 -2.23 -23.79
C ARG A 170 4.46 -0.71 -23.76
N THR A 171 5.06 -0.04 -22.77
CA THR A 171 4.84 1.39 -22.51
C THR A 171 5.82 2.29 -23.27
N GLY A 172 6.98 1.76 -23.67
CA GLY A 172 8.06 2.55 -24.27
C GLY A 172 8.78 3.48 -23.28
N LEU A 173 8.50 3.39 -21.97
CA LEU A 173 9.14 4.20 -20.94
C LEU A 173 10.63 3.81 -20.83
N LEU A 174 11.52 4.81 -20.88
CA LEU A 174 12.97 4.62 -20.80
C LEU A 174 13.50 3.59 -21.83
N MET A 175 12.97 3.61 -23.04
CA MET A 175 13.39 2.74 -24.15
C MET A 175 14.06 3.57 -25.26
N ASP A 176 15.18 3.09 -25.77
CA ASP A 176 15.87 3.58 -26.97
C ASP A 176 15.62 2.59 -28.11
N GLY A 177 14.51 2.79 -28.82
CA GLY A 177 13.98 1.78 -29.74
C GLY A 177 13.61 0.50 -28.99
N ALA A 178 14.25 -0.63 -29.32
CA ALA A 178 14.03 -1.91 -28.66
C ALA A 178 14.91 -2.13 -27.41
N ALA A 179 15.93 -1.29 -27.20
CA ALA A 179 16.88 -1.45 -26.09
C ALA A 179 16.47 -0.59 -24.88
N PRO A 180 16.79 -1.02 -23.64
CA PRO A 180 16.58 -0.18 -22.47
C PRO A 180 17.57 0.98 -22.47
N ALA A 181 17.11 2.16 -22.03
CA ALA A 181 17.96 3.34 -21.84
C ALA A 181 19.18 3.02 -20.97
N GLY A 182 20.36 3.47 -21.43
CA GLY A 182 21.65 3.20 -20.77
C GLY A 182 22.12 1.74 -20.80
N GLY A 183 21.48 0.88 -21.60
CA GLY A 183 21.94 -0.50 -21.88
C GLY A 183 21.65 -1.53 -20.78
N ARG A 184 20.99 -1.13 -19.68
CA ARG A 184 20.59 -2.02 -18.57
C ARG A 184 19.12 -1.82 -18.24
N TRP A 185 18.45 -2.91 -17.87
CA TRP A 185 17.05 -2.85 -17.45
C TRP A 185 16.87 -2.26 -16.05
N ASN A 186 17.84 -2.46 -15.16
CA ASN A 186 17.71 -2.23 -13.73
C ASN A 186 19.01 -1.64 -13.14
N TYR A 187 18.88 -0.57 -12.34
CA TYR A 187 19.98 0.15 -11.67
C TYR A 187 19.93 0.06 -10.13
N ASP A 188 19.18 -0.91 -9.57
CA ASP A 188 18.92 -1.06 -8.13
C ASP A 188 20.19 -1.13 -7.26
N SER A 189 21.28 -1.70 -7.77
CA SER A 189 22.55 -1.77 -7.02
C SER A 189 23.16 -0.40 -6.72
N GLU A 190 22.75 0.64 -7.45
CA GLU A 190 23.21 2.02 -7.27
C GLU A 190 22.34 2.79 -6.25
N ASN A 191 21.22 2.19 -5.81
CA ASN A 191 20.17 2.85 -5.03
C ASN A 191 20.16 2.53 -3.52
N ARG A 192 21.30 2.05 -2.98
CA ARG A 192 21.37 1.54 -1.60
C ARG A 192 22.45 2.20 -0.76
N LYS A 193 22.67 3.51 -0.93
CA LYS A 193 23.66 4.22 -0.13
C LYS A 193 23.15 4.38 1.31
N PRO A 194 24.01 4.22 2.33
CA PRO A 194 23.62 4.51 3.70
C PRO A 194 23.31 6.01 3.87
N PRO A 195 22.50 6.39 4.87
CA PRO A 195 22.28 7.79 5.18
C PRO A 195 23.60 8.48 5.52
N ARG A 196 23.75 9.73 5.05
CA ARG A 196 24.89 10.59 5.44
C ARG A 196 24.48 11.41 6.66
N ALA A 197 25.42 11.67 7.57
CA ALA A 197 25.18 12.59 8.68
C ALA A 197 24.72 13.95 8.17
N GLY A 198 23.67 14.52 8.78
CA GLY A 198 23.08 15.80 8.37
C GLY A 198 22.31 15.76 7.05
N VAL A 199 21.93 14.57 6.55
CA VAL A 199 20.98 14.50 5.43
C VAL A 199 19.67 15.18 5.84
N SER A 200 19.20 16.10 5.01
CA SER A 200 17.88 16.68 5.15
C SER A 200 17.18 16.67 3.81
N ALA A 201 15.91 16.25 3.83
CA ALA A 201 15.07 16.18 2.66
C ALA A 201 14.01 17.28 2.69
N PRO A 202 13.56 17.76 1.52
CA PRO A 202 12.54 18.81 1.44
C PRO A 202 11.18 18.36 2.04
N GLY A 203 10.97 17.05 2.18
CA GLY A 203 9.69 16.47 2.56
C GLY A 203 8.62 16.66 1.47
N PRO A 204 7.40 16.13 1.68
CA PRO A 204 6.30 16.31 0.75
C PRO A 204 5.73 17.73 0.83
N ALA A 205 5.09 18.16 -0.26
CA ALA A 205 4.23 19.33 -0.23
C ALA A 205 3.13 19.16 0.84
N ARG A 206 2.73 20.28 1.46
CA ARG A 206 1.77 20.31 2.57
C ARG A 206 0.65 21.27 2.23
N PHE A 207 -0.59 20.80 2.34
CA PHE A 207 -1.75 21.58 1.95
C PHE A 207 -2.52 22.09 3.18
N PRO A 208 -3.07 23.32 3.12
CA PRO A 208 -3.95 23.82 4.16
C PRO A 208 -5.27 23.04 4.17
N VAL A 209 -5.91 23.00 5.34
CA VAL A 209 -7.23 22.40 5.51
C VAL A 209 -8.29 23.43 5.12
N ASP A 210 -9.03 23.15 4.04
CA ASP A 210 -10.20 23.95 3.64
C ASP A 210 -11.47 23.61 4.46
N ALA A 211 -12.58 24.29 4.17
CA ALA A 211 -13.83 24.13 4.89
C ALA A 211 -14.43 22.71 4.75
N THR A 212 -14.40 22.14 3.55
CA THR A 212 -14.89 20.77 3.30
C THR A 212 -14.08 19.75 4.07
N THR A 213 -12.76 19.85 4.02
CA THR A 213 -11.84 18.98 4.75
C THR A 213 -12.01 19.15 6.25
N ARG A 214 -12.18 20.39 6.75
CA ARG A 214 -12.44 20.65 8.17
C ARG A 214 -13.69 19.92 8.66
N ALA A 215 -14.80 20.03 7.93
CA ALA A 215 -16.03 19.32 8.27
C ALA A 215 -15.83 17.78 8.31
N VAL A 216 -15.04 17.23 7.39
CA VAL A 216 -14.68 15.81 7.40
C VAL A 216 -13.81 15.44 8.60
N LEU A 217 -12.84 16.28 8.99
CA LEU A 217 -12.02 16.02 10.18
C LEU A 217 -12.89 15.97 11.44
N ASP A 218 -13.82 16.92 11.58
CA ASP A 218 -14.72 16.97 12.73
C ASP A 218 -15.64 15.74 12.79
N LEU A 219 -16.18 15.33 11.64
CA LEU A 219 -16.95 14.10 11.48
C LEU A 219 -16.14 12.86 11.87
N VAL A 220 -14.89 12.75 11.39
CA VAL A 220 -14.03 11.59 11.69
C VAL A 220 -13.66 11.54 13.17
N ALA A 221 -13.37 12.69 13.78
CA ALA A 221 -13.10 12.79 15.21
C ALA A 221 -14.29 12.30 16.05
N ALA A 222 -15.52 12.64 15.63
CA ALA A 222 -16.75 12.26 16.34
C ALA A 222 -17.12 10.78 16.12
N ARG A 223 -17.00 10.26 14.90
CA ARG A 223 -17.49 8.92 14.52
C ARG A 223 -16.47 7.80 14.74
N PHE A 224 -15.18 8.13 14.75
CA PHE A 224 -14.09 7.16 14.89
C PHE A 224 -13.12 7.53 16.03
N PRO A 225 -13.60 7.86 17.24
CA PRO A 225 -12.73 8.34 18.33
C PRO A 225 -11.70 7.28 18.74
N ASP A 226 -12.08 6.01 18.68
CA ASP A 226 -11.21 4.90 19.04
C ASP A 226 -10.32 4.42 17.89
N HIS A 227 -10.45 4.92 16.66
CA HIS A 227 -9.57 4.47 15.58
C HIS A 227 -8.10 4.83 15.84
N VAL A 228 -7.19 4.10 15.19
CA VAL A 228 -5.75 4.29 15.39
C VAL A 228 -5.27 5.62 14.76
N GLY A 229 -4.25 6.21 15.38
CA GLY A 229 -3.47 7.30 14.80
C GLY A 229 -4.03 8.71 15.00
N ASP A 230 -3.13 9.67 14.91
CA ASP A 230 -3.40 11.09 15.11
C ASP A 230 -4.13 11.64 13.90
N LEU A 231 -5.24 12.35 14.12
CA LEU A 231 -5.96 13.01 13.03
C LEU A 231 -5.26 14.31 12.59
N GLU A 232 -4.63 15.00 13.53
CA GLU A 232 -3.96 16.29 13.31
C GLU A 232 -2.45 16.25 13.62
N PRO A 233 -1.62 17.04 12.91
CA PRO A 233 -1.99 17.92 11.80
C PRO A 233 -2.32 17.14 10.52
N PHE A 234 -3.39 17.54 9.82
CA PHE A 234 -3.74 17.00 8.50
C PHE A 234 -3.08 17.84 7.39
N ARG A 235 -2.39 17.18 6.46
CA ARG A 235 -1.53 17.82 5.44
C ARG A 235 -1.61 17.21 4.04
N PHE A 236 -2.45 16.20 3.82
CA PHE A 236 -2.63 15.59 2.51
C PHE A 236 -3.34 16.53 1.54
N GLY A 237 -3.02 16.43 0.25
CA GLY A 237 -3.82 17.02 -0.82
C GLY A 237 -5.08 16.18 -1.03
N VAL A 238 -6.24 16.82 -1.19
CA VAL A 238 -7.55 16.15 -1.34
C VAL A 238 -8.21 16.47 -2.69
N THR A 239 -7.52 17.21 -3.54
CA THR A 239 -7.93 17.53 -4.91
C THR A 239 -6.88 17.04 -5.90
N ARG A 240 -7.28 16.86 -7.17
CA ARG A 240 -6.35 16.49 -8.26
C ARG A 240 -5.21 17.48 -8.40
N ALA A 241 -5.53 18.78 -8.42
CA ALA A 241 -4.53 19.84 -8.52
C ALA A 241 -3.49 19.78 -7.40
N GLN A 242 -3.91 19.55 -6.14
CA GLN A 242 -2.98 19.39 -5.03
C GLN A 242 -2.13 18.12 -5.16
N ALA A 243 -2.71 17.02 -5.65
CA ALA A 243 -1.95 15.79 -5.88
C ALA A 243 -0.89 15.95 -6.98
N GLU A 244 -1.22 16.67 -8.06
CA GLU A 244 -0.30 17.04 -9.14
C GLU A 244 0.81 17.97 -8.62
N GLU A 245 0.45 19.01 -7.85
CA GLU A 245 1.42 19.90 -7.20
C GLU A 245 2.37 19.14 -6.26
N ALA A 246 1.85 18.18 -5.48
CA ALA A 246 2.67 17.35 -4.60
C ALA A 246 3.68 16.51 -5.39
N PHE A 247 3.29 16.01 -6.56
CA PHE A 247 4.17 15.25 -7.42
C PHE A 247 5.20 16.13 -8.13
N ASP A 248 4.81 17.30 -8.64
CA ASP A 248 5.74 18.25 -9.24
C ASP A 248 6.79 18.73 -8.22
N HIS A 249 6.38 19.05 -6.99
CA HIS A 249 7.31 19.35 -5.89
C HIS A 249 8.32 18.21 -5.67
N PHE A 250 7.89 16.95 -5.71
CA PHE A 250 8.81 15.81 -5.62
C PHE A 250 9.77 15.73 -6.82
N VAL A 251 9.28 15.92 -8.04
CA VAL A 251 10.11 15.91 -9.26
C VAL A 251 11.22 16.97 -9.17
N GLU A 252 10.88 18.15 -8.67
CA GLU A 252 11.82 19.28 -8.56
C GLU A 252 12.82 19.11 -7.41
N THR A 253 12.36 18.62 -6.25
CA THR A 253 13.15 18.72 -5.01
C THR A 253 13.71 17.38 -4.52
N GLY A 254 13.06 16.26 -4.86
CA GLY A 254 13.36 14.94 -4.30
C GLY A 254 13.90 13.92 -5.31
N LEU A 255 13.35 13.90 -6.52
CA LEU A 255 13.54 12.82 -7.48
C LEU A 255 15.01 12.56 -7.84
N ALA A 256 15.84 13.59 -7.98
CA ALA A 256 17.26 13.43 -8.28
C ALA A 256 18.03 12.60 -7.22
N ARG A 257 17.54 12.60 -5.98
CA ARG A 257 18.14 11.88 -4.83
C ARG A 257 17.36 10.63 -4.41
N PHE A 258 16.20 10.37 -5.02
CA PHE A 258 15.33 9.22 -4.73
C PHE A 258 16.12 7.91 -4.70
N GLY A 259 16.84 7.61 -5.80
CA GLY A 259 17.60 6.37 -5.91
C GLY A 259 18.65 6.22 -4.82
N ALA A 260 19.48 7.25 -4.60
CA ALA A 260 20.61 7.16 -3.67
C ALA A 260 20.21 6.79 -2.23
N TYR A 261 19.04 7.24 -1.76
CA TYR A 261 18.58 7.10 -0.38
C TYR A 261 17.36 6.17 -0.25
N GLN A 262 17.04 5.37 -1.27
CA GLN A 262 15.82 4.56 -1.32
C GLN A 262 15.67 3.59 -0.12
N ASP A 263 16.79 3.07 0.38
CA ASP A 263 16.86 2.12 1.52
C ASP A 263 17.37 2.77 2.82
N ALA A 264 17.60 4.08 2.85
CA ALA A 264 18.07 4.77 4.05
C ALA A 264 16.91 5.03 5.02
N MET A 265 17.21 5.10 6.32
CA MET A 265 16.25 5.44 7.37
C MET A 265 16.91 6.42 8.34
N VAL A 266 16.24 7.51 8.68
CA VAL A 266 16.80 8.55 9.55
C VAL A 266 15.70 9.01 10.50
N ARG A 267 15.99 9.04 11.80
CA ARG A 267 14.99 9.30 12.86
C ARG A 267 14.21 10.59 12.66
N ASP A 268 14.89 11.65 12.29
CA ASP A 268 14.31 12.99 12.20
C ASP A 268 13.93 13.38 10.76
N GLU A 269 13.98 12.43 9.81
CA GLU A 269 13.66 12.64 8.39
C GLU A 269 12.67 11.55 7.91
N PRO A 270 11.38 11.65 8.30
CA PRO A 270 10.40 10.57 8.11
C PRO A 270 10.06 10.28 6.64
N PHE A 271 10.29 11.25 5.76
CA PHE A 271 9.94 11.15 4.34
C PHE A 271 11.14 10.91 3.43
N LEU A 272 12.36 11.32 3.86
CA LEU A 272 13.55 11.36 3.01
C LEU A 272 13.20 11.88 1.60
N PHE A 273 13.80 11.32 0.55
CA PHE A 273 13.56 11.69 -0.83
C PHE A 273 12.47 10.83 -1.48
N HIS A 274 11.47 10.38 -0.73
CA HIS A 274 10.32 9.66 -1.28
C HIS A 274 9.24 10.64 -1.77
N ALA A 275 8.47 10.20 -2.77
CA ALA A 275 7.44 11.05 -3.38
C ALA A 275 6.21 11.27 -2.49
N VAL A 276 5.88 10.30 -1.62
CA VAL A 276 4.68 10.36 -0.75
C VAL A 276 3.39 10.60 -1.55
N ILE A 277 3.25 9.91 -2.69
CA ILE A 277 2.10 10.04 -3.61
C ILE A 277 1.25 8.77 -3.74
N ALA A 278 1.57 7.71 -3.00
CA ALA A 278 0.90 6.41 -3.15
C ALA A 278 -0.60 6.50 -2.87
N GLN A 279 -0.99 7.28 -1.86
CA GLN A 279 -2.38 7.56 -1.52
C GLN A 279 -3.12 8.25 -2.68
N TYR A 280 -2.46 9.17 -3.41
CA TYR A 280 -3.07 9.86 -4.55
C TYR A 280 -3.20 8.96 -5.78
N LEU A 281 -2.19 8.13 -6.05
CA LEU A 281 -2.22 7.11 -7.12
C LEU A 281 -3.30 6.06 -6.86
N ASN A 282 -3.48 5.65 -5.62
CA ASN A 282 -4.37 4.55 -5.27
C ASN A 282 -5.83 4.98 -5.23
N VAL A 283 -6.14 6.25 -4.93
CA VAL A 283 -7.51 6.76 -5.05
C VAL A 283 -7.86 7.31 -6.44
N GLY A 284 -6.89 7.46 -7.36
CA GLY A 284 -7.13 7.96 -8.72
C GLY A 284 -6.97 9.48 -8.91
N LEU A 285 -6.49 10.21 -7.90
CA LEU A 285 -6.13 11.62 -8.05
C LEU A 285 -4.90 11.81 -8.96
N LEU A 286 -4.01 10.81 -9.02
CA LEU A 286 -2.89 10.79 -9.97
C LEU A 286 -3.00 9.63 -10.95
N ASP A 287 -2.68 9.90 -12.21
CA ASP A 287 -2.54 8.87 -13.25
C ASP A 287 -1.12 8.25 -13.24
N PRO A 288 -0.98 6.92 -13.12
CA PRO A 288 0.32 6.26 -13.07
C PRO A 288 1.18 6.47 -14.32
N MET A 289 0.58 6.55 -15.51
CA MET A 289 1.32 6.73 -16.76
C MET A 289 1.86 8.17 -16.87
N ALA A 290 1.03 9.18 -16.58
CA ALA A 290 1.41 10.58 -16.55
C ALA A 290 2.57 10.83 -15.58
N VAL A 291 2.49 10.24 -14.38
CA VAL A 291 3.57 10.28 -13.38
C VAL A 291 4.87 9.70 -13.94
N CYS A 292 4.82 8.52 -14.57
CA CYS A 292 6.01 7.90 -15.16
C CYS A 292 6.58 8.71 -16.33
N ARG A 293 5.72 9.28 -17.19
CA ARG A 293 6.12 10.13 -18.32
C ARG A 293 6.79 11.41 -17.87
N ARG A 294 6.31 12.02 -16.79
CA ARG A 294 6.94 13.21 -16.19
C ARG A 294 8.34 12.91 -15.67
N VAL A 295 8.55 11.75 -15.03
CA VAL A 295 9.87 11.29 -14.58
C VAL A 295 10.80 11.01 -15.76
N GLU A 296 10.31 10.33 -16.81
CA GLU A 296 11.08 10.12 -18.04
C GLU A 296 11.49 11.45 -18.68
N ALA A 297 10.59 12.43 -18.75
CA ALA A 297 10.87 13.75 -19.30
C ALA A 297 11.96 14.48 -18.49
N ALA A 298 11.89 14.44 -17.16
CA ALA A 298 12.91 15.03 -16.29
C ALA A 298 14.30 14.39 -16.49
N TRP A 299 14.36 13.08 -16.70
CA TRP A 299 15.61 12.40 -17.06
C TRP A 299 16.12 12.80 -18.44
N ARG A 300 15.26 12.81 -19.47
CA ARG A 300 15.65 13.22 -20.84
C ARG A 300 16.13 14.67 -20.90
N ALA A 301 15.61 15.53 -20.05
CA ALA A 301 16.06 16.91 -19.89
C ALA A 301 17.38 17.04 -19.10
N GLY A 302 17.94 15.94 -18.58
CA GLY A 302 19.18 15.93 -17.81
C GLY A 302 19.05 16.37 -16.35
N ALA A 303 17.85 16.59 -15.84
CA ALA A 303 17.61 17.06 -14.48
C ALA A 303 17.75 15.95 -13.41
N VAL A 304 17.57 14.68 -13.82
CA VAL A 304 17.54 13.52 -12.93
C VAL A 304 18.46 12.43 -13.48
N PRO A 305 19.28 11.76 -12.65
CA PRO A 305 20.11 10.65 -13.12
C PRO A 305 19.26 9.40 -13.41
N LEU A 306 19.71 8.60 -14.38
CA LEU A 306 18.96 7.45 -14.88
C LEU A 306 18.62 6.43 -13.78
N ASN A 307 19.50 6.18 -12.81
CA ASN A 307 19.24 5.24 -11.71
C ASN A 307 18.07 5.66 -10.82
N ALA A 308 17.85 6.97 -10.66
CA ALA A 308 16.73 7.51 -9.90
C ALA A 308 15.43 7.45 -10.71
N ALA A 309 15.46 7.84 -11.99
CA ALA A 309 14.31 7.77 -12.89
C ALA A 309 13.83 6.33 -13.11
N GLU A 310 14.74 5.41 -13.46
CA GLU A 310 14.44 3.98 -13.61
C GLU A 310 13.96 3.38 -12.29
N GLY A 311 14.66 3.66 -11.18
CA GLY A 311 14.29 3.17 -9.87
C GLY A 311 12.88 3.57 -9.47
N PHE A 312 12.48 4.81 -9.73
CA PHE A 312 11.14 5.33 -9.46
C PHE A 312 10.08 4.66 -10.35
N ILE A 313 10.28 4.69 -11.68
CA ILE A 313 9.36 4.09 -12.66
C ILE A 313 9.16 2.59 -12.38
N ARG A 314 10.22 1.87 -11.97
CA ARG A 314 10.14 0.46 -11.59
C ARG A 314 9.25 0.19 -10.38
N GLN A 315 9.11 1.13 -9.45
CA GLN A 315 8.17 0.94 -8.34
C GLN A 315 6.71 1.00 -8.82
N ILE A 316 6.43 1.78 -9.86
CA ILE A 316 5.07 1.97 -10.40
C ILE A 316 4.76 0.90 -11.44
N ILE A 317 5.38 0.94 -12.62
CA ILE A 317 5.02 0.02 -13.71
C ILE A 317 5.55 -1.41 -13.50
N GLY A 318 6.47 -1.58 -12.53
CA GLY A 318 6.97 -2.88 -12.09
C GLY A 318 6.17 -3.36 -10.88
N TRP A 319 6.53 -2.88 -9.69
CA TRP A 319 5.96 -3.41 -8.44
C TRP A 319 4.46 -3.17 -8.28
N ARG A 320 3.94 -1.94 -8.44
CA ARG A 320 2.51 -1.65 -8.26
C ARG A 320 1.62 -2.48 -9.20
N GLU A 321 1.99 -2.55 -10.48
CA GLU A 321 1.29 -3.39 -11.47
C GLU A 321 1.42 -4.89 -11.14
N TYR A 322 2.62 -5.35 -10.75
CA TYR A 322 2.88 -6.75 -10.44
C TYR A 322 2.10 -7.24 -9.21
N VAL A 323 2.03 -6.44 -8.13
CA VAL A 323 1.29 -6.84 -6.92
C VAL A 323 -0.21 -6.92 -7.18
N ARG A 324 -0.79 -6.00 -7.98
CA ARG A 324 -2.20 -6.10 -8.42
C ARG A 324 -2.45 -7.41 -9.17
N GLY A 325 -1.56 -7.74 -10.11
CA GLY A 325 -1.69 -8.98 -10.88
C GLY A 325 -1.65 -10.22 -9.99
N ILE A 326 -0.72 -10.28 -9.03
CA ILE A 326 -0.62 -11.39 -8.07
C ILE A 326 -1.88 -11.49 -7.23
N TYR A 327 -2.39 -10.37 -6.72
CA TYR A 327 -3.60 -10.33 -5.93
C TYR A 327 -4.77 -10.99 -6.67
N TRP A 328 -5.12 -10.50 -7.87
CA TRP A 328 -6.27 -11.02 -8.62
C TRP A 328 -6.06 -12.45 -9.14
N LEU A 329 -4.82 -12.85 -9.40
CA LEU A 329 -4.50 -14.23 -9.80
C LEU A 329 -4.72 -15.24 -8.66
N THR A 330 -4.64 -14.81 -7.41
CA THR A 330 -4.57 -15.71 -6.25
C THR A 330 -5.72 -15.58 -5.27
N MET A 331 -6.48 -14.49 -5.31
CA MET A 331 -7.69 -14.34 -4.50
C MET A 331 -8.81 -15.28 -4.94
N PRO A 332 -9.66 -15.73 -4.00
CA PRO A 332 -9.68 -15.38 -2.57
C PRO A 332 -8.68 -16.15 -1.69
N GLY A 333 -8.03 -17.20 -2.20
CA GLY A 333 -7.24 -18.11 -1.37
C GLY A 333 -5.89 -17.57 -0.89
N TYR A 334 -5.48 -16.37 -1.30
CA TYR A 334 -4.16 -15.83 -0.97
C TYR A 334 -4.02 -15.47 0.51
N ILE A 335 -5.07 -14.89 1.12
CA ILE A 335 -5.07 -14.49 2.54
C ILE A 335 -4.86 -15.65 3.51
N GLU A 336 -5.17 -16.87 3.08
CA GLU A 336 -5.03 -18.10 3.88
C GLU A 336 -3.60 -18.67 3.87
N ARG A 337 -2.68 -18.10 3.08
CA ARG A 337 -1.32 -18.64 2.98
C ARG A 337 -0.52 -18.38 4.26
N ASN A 338 0.07 -19.45 4.79
CA ASN A 338 0.94 -19.40 5.97
C ASN A 338 2.06 -20.44 5.88
N HIS A 339 2.93 -20.28 4.88
CA HIS A 339 4.00 -21.24 4.57
C HIS A 339 4.92 -21.56 5.77
N LEU A 340 5.14 -20.60 6.67
CA LEU A 340 6.01 -20.74 7.83
C LEU A 340 5.28 -21.18 9.11
N GLY A 341 3.96 -21.34 9.07
CA GLY A 341 3.14 -21.79 10.21
C GLY A 341 3.17 -20.83 11.40
N HIS A 342 3.22 -19.53 11.15
CA HIS A 342 3.25 -18.49 12.20
C HIS A 342 1.86 -18.26 12.78
N THR A 343 1.75 -18.17 14.11
CA THR A 343 0.45 -18.07 14.81
C THR A 343 0.46 -17.10 15.98
N ALA A 344 1.58 -16.44 16.27
CA ALA A 344 1.66 -15.53 17.41
C ALA A 344 0.81 -14.27 17.17
N PRO A 345 0.20 -13.67 18.22
CA PRO A 345 -0.54 -12.43 18.06
C PRO A 345 0.37 -11.27 17.65
N LEU A 346 -0.20 -10.23 17.05
CA LEU A 346 0.53 -9.00 16.80
C LEU A 346 0.87 -8.31 18.13
N PRO A 347 2.14 -7.96 18.41
CA PRO A 347 2.50 -7.31 19.67
C PRO A 347 1.80 -5.96 19.86
N ALA A 348 1.32 -5.69 21.08
CA ALA A 348 0.52 -4.50 21.38
C ALA A 348 1.20 -3.17 21.01
N PHE A 349 2.53 -3.10 21.06
CA PHE A 349 3.27 -1.88 20.71
C PHE A 349 3.13 -1.49 19.23
N TYR A 350 2.65 -2.36 18.34
CA TYR A 350 2.29 -1.98 16.96
C TYR A 350 1.18 -0.92 16.92
N TRP A 351 0.34 -0.87 17.95
CA TRP A 351 -0.76 0.09 18.06
C TRP A 351 -0.41 1.31 18.91
N THR A 352 0.64 1.25 19.74
CA THR A 352 0.98 2.32 20.70
C THR A 352 2.35 2.97 20.45
N GLY A 353 3.27 2.28 19.76
CA GLY A 353 4.68 2.68 19.64
C GLY A 353 5.50 2.48 20.92
N GLU A 354 4.91 1.94 21.99
CA GLU A 354 5.56 1.78 23.30
C GLU A 354 6.51 0.57 23.31
N THR A 355 7.75 0.79 22.88
CA THR A 355 8.80 -0.23 22.88
C THR A 355 10.18 0.37 23.09
N ASP A 356 11.06 -0.38 23.73
CA ASP A 356 12.47 -0.02 23.92
C ASP A 356 13.29 -0.12 22.63
N MET A 357 12.79 -0.85 21.62
CA MET A 357 13.43 -1.00 20.32
C MET A 357 13.28 0.29 19.50
N ALA A 358 14.32 1.13 19.49
CA ALA A 358 14.28 2.47 18.94
C ALA A 358 13.85 2.55 17.46
N CYS A 359 14.23 1.55 16.64
CA CYS A 359 13.80 1.47 15.24
C CYS A 359 12.29 1.24 15.10
N LEU A 360 11.72 0.29 15.86
CA LEU A 360 10.29 0.02 15.87
C LEU A 360 9.51 1.20 16.42
N ARG A 361 9.97 1.79 17.54
CA ARG A 361 9.36 3.01 18.11
C ARG A 361 9.32 4.13 17.07
N ALA A 362 10.44 4.41 16.38
CA ALA A 362 10.47 5.44 15.36
C ALA A 362 9.47 5.18 14.21
N CYS A 363 9.48 3.97 13.64
CA CYS A 363 8.61 3.64 12.51
C CYS A 363 7.13 3.61 12.89
N ILE A 364 6.79 3.05 14.07
CA ILE A 364 5.40 2.95 14.53
C ILE A 364 4.88 4.32 14.96
N THR A 365 5.64 5.12 15.72
CA THR A 365 5.21 6.47 16.08
C THR A 365 5.06 7.35 14.84
N GLN A 366 5.93 7.23 13.84
CA GLN A 366 5.74 7.90 12.55
C GLN A 366 4.46 7.44 11.86
N THR A 367 4.18 6.13 11.85
CA THR A 367 2.95 5.57 11.28
C THR A 367 1.71 6.13 11.96
N LEU A 368 1.68 6.16 13.29
CA LEU A 368 0.57 6.70 14.08
C LEU A 368 0.37 8.21 13.85
N ARG A 369 1.45 8.96 13.58
CA ARG A 369 1.37 10.40 13.36
C ARG A 369 0.99 10.75 11.93
N GLU A 370 1.58 10.07 10.94
CA GLU A 370 1.55 10.50 9.54
C GLU A 370 0.68 9.60 8.66
N ALA A 371 0.15 8.49 9.17
CA ALA A 371 -0.42 7.41 8.37
C ALA A 371 0.53 6.95 7.24
N TYR A 372 1.84 7.06 7.48
CA TYR A 372 2.88 6.86 6.48
C TYR A 372 4.18 6.33 7.10
N ALA A 373 4.72 5.30 6.47
CA ALA A 373 6.11 4.88 6.57
C ALA A 373 6.61 4.59 5.16
N HIS A 374 7.88 4.89 4.87
CA HIS A 374 8.43 4.59 3.56
C HIS A 374 8.76 3.10 3.42
N HIS A 375 8.96 2.62 2.19
CA HIS A 375 8.99 1.18 1.86
C HIS A 375 9.94 0.36 2.76
N ILE A 376 11.17 0.83 2.98
CA ILE A 376 12.14 0.04 3.73
C ILE A 376 11.85 -0.02 5.24
N GLN A 377 11.12 0.97 5.80
CA GLN A 377 10.62 0.90 7.18
C GLN A 377 9.56 -0.21 7.29
N ARG A 378 8.60 -0.24 6.36
CA ARG A 378 7.58 -1.28 6.27
C ARG A 378 8.23 -2.66 6.14
N LEU A 379 9.14 -2.83 5.18
CA LEU A 379 9.74 -4.13 4.89
C LEU A 379 10.73 -4.60 5.96
N MET A 380 11.72 -3.77 6.30
CA MET A 380 12.91 -4.21 7.04
C MET A 380 12.89 -3.90 8.53
N VAL A 381 11.91 -3.13 9.01
CA VAL A 381 11.73 -2.84 10.45
C VAL A 381 10.48 -3.53 10.98
N THR A 382 9.29 -3.05 10.66
CA THR A 382 8.03 -3.61 11.18
C THR A 382 7.76 -4.99 10.57
N GLY A 383 7.84 -5.12 9.25
CA GLY A 383 7.61 -6.39 8.55
C GLY A 383 8.61 -7.48 8.94
N ASN A 384 9.90 -7.18 8.89
CA ASN A 384 10.97 -8.07 9.33
C ASN A 384 10.80 -8.48 10.80
N PHE A 385 10.47 -7.56 11.71
CA PHE A 385 10.24 -7.93 13.11
C PHE A 385 9.06 -8.90 13.26
N ALA A 386 7.91 -8.63 12.65
CA ALA A 386 6.74 -9.51 12.72
C ALA A 386 7.07 -10.94 12.25
N MET A 387 7.76 -11.05 11.11
CA MET A 387 8.19 -12.34 10.55
C MET A 387 9.17 -13.05 11.49
N LEU A 388 10.17 -12.33 11.99
CA LEU A 388 11.16 -12.89 12.92
C LEU A 388 10.52 -13.31 14.26
N ALA A 389 9.47 -12.63 14.70
CA ALA A 389 8.73 -12.91 15.92
C ALA A 389 7.63 -13.98 15.76
N GLY A 390 7.44 -14.52 14.55
CA GLY A 390 6.48 -15.60 14.28
C GLY A 390 5.01 -15.15 14.36
N VAL A 391 4.74 -13.88 14.06
CA VAL A 391 3.38 -13.30 14.11
C VAL A 391 2.52 -13.89 12.99
N ASP A 392 1.26 -14.20 13.30
CA ASP A 392 0.26 -14.61 12.31
C ASP A 392 0.21 -13.60 11.15
N PRO A 393 0.49 -14.03 9.91
CA PRO A 393 0.49 -13.14 8.76
C PRO A 393 -0.83 -12.41 8.53
N LYS A 394 -1.97 -12.96 8.97
CA LYS A 394 -3.27 -12.27 8.92
C LYS A 394 -3.33 -11.08 9.87
N ALA A 395 -2.80 -11.23 11.09
CA ALA A 395 -2.71 -10.13 12.04
C ALA A 395 -1.76 -9.02 11.55
N VAL A 396 -0.72 -9.39 10.81
CA VAL A 396 0.18 -8.43 10.16
C VAL A 396 -0.55 -7.70 9.01
N HIS A 397 -1.29 -8.43 8.18
CA HIS A 397 -2.14 -7.89 7.12
C HIS A 397 -3.15 -6.87 7.66
N ASP A 398 -3.91 -7.22 8.69
CA ASP A 398 -4.91 -6.33 9.30
C ASP A 398 -4.28 -5.00 9.75
N TRP A 399 -3.07 -5.06 10.34
CA TRP A 399 -2.37 -3.86 10.77
C TRP A 399 -1.91 -3.00 9.59
N TYR A 400 -1.25 -3.59 8.59
CA TYR A 400 -0.80 -2.84 7.40
C TYR A 400 -1.97 -2.21 6.63
N LEU A 401 -3.11 -2.92 6.50
CA LEU A 401 -4.31 -2.44 5.85
C LEU A 401 -4.99 -1.30 6.62
N ALA A 402 -4.88 -1.34 7.96
CA ALA A 402 -5.45 -0.32 8.84
C ALA A 402 -4.62 0.97 8.86
N VAL A 403 -3.29 0.89 9.03
CA VAL A 403 -2.50 2.04 9.52
C VAL A 403 -1.97 3.00 8.46
N TYR A 404 -1.89 2.59 7.19
CA TYR A 404 -1.35 3.45 6.12
C TYR A 404 -2.45 4.06 5.24
N ALA A 405 -2.32 5.35 4.93
CA ALA A 405 -3.30 6.08 4.11
C ALA A 405 -3.37 5.59 2.65
N ASP A 406 -2.34 4.88 2.19
CA ASP A 406 -2.24 4.32 0.84
C ASP A 406 -2.69 2.86 0.74
N ALA A 407 -3.13 2.24 1.84
CA ALA A 407 -3.42 0.81 1.88
C ALA A 407 -4.81 0.46 1.34
N TYR A 408 -4.84 -0.44 0.36
CA TYR A 408 -6.01 -1.15 -0.13
C TYR A 408 -5.59 -2.61 -0.33
N GLU A 409 -6.52 -3.57 -0.20
CA GLU A 409 -6.15 -5.00 -0.14
C GLU A 409 -5.29 -5.44 -1.35
N TRP A 410 -5.61 -4.99 -2.57
CA TRP A 410 -4.85 -5.39 -3.77
C TRP A 410 -3.36 -5.03 -3.76
N VAL A 411 -2.99 -3.94 -3.08
CA VAL A 411 -1.61 -3.48 -3.00
C VAL A 411 -0.96 -3.92 -1.69
N GLU A 412 -1.72 -3.95 -0.60
CA GLU A 412 -1.22 -4.26 0.72
C GLU A 412 -0.98 -5.77 0.89
N LEU A 413 -1.96 -6.61 0.56
CA LEU A 413 -1.94 -8.04 0.88
C LEU A 413 -0.76 -8.78 0.22
N PRO A 414 -0.44 -8.60 -1.08
CA PRO A 414 0.75 -9.21 -1.68
C PRO A 414 2.06 -8.71 -1.08
N ASN A 415 2.16 -7.42 -0.75
CA ASN A 415 3.35 -6.88 -0.10
C ASN A 415 3.53 -7.48 1.31
N THR A 416 2.45 -7.62 2.07
CA THR A 416 2.51 -8.15 3.43
C THR A 416 2.76 -9.67 3.42
N LEU A 417 1.86 -10.47 2.85
CA LEU A 417 1.99 -11.94 2.88
C LEU A 417 3.19 -12.42 2.06
N GLY A 418 3.35 -11.91 0.84
CA GLY A 418 4.37 -12.38 -0.08
C GLY A 418 5.73 -11.77 0.19
N MET A 419 5.85 -10.44 0.06
CA MET A 419 7.15 -9.77 0.16
C MET A 419 7.70 -9.81 1.59
N SER A 420 6.88 -9.43 2.56
CA SER A 420 7.35 -9.18 3.91
C SER A 420 7.39 -10.45 4.78
N GLN A 421 6.30 -11.22 4.80
CA GLN A 421 6.15 -12.36 5.70
C GLN A 421 6.59 -13.70 5.08
N PHE A 422 6.84 -13.74 3.77
CA PHE A 422 7.17 -14.96 3.02
C PHE A 422 6.13 -16.09 3.24
N ALA A 423 4.91 -15.71 3.58
CA ALA A 423 3.81 -16.61 3.90
C ALA A 423 3.29 -17.35 2.66
N ASP A 424 3.59 -16.84 1.45
CA ASP A 424 3.23 -17.45 0.18
C ASP A 424 4.24 -18.50 -0.34
N GLY A 425 5.34 -18.74 0.38
CA GLY A 425 6.39 -19.69 0.00
C GLY A 425 7.31 -19.22 -1.14
N GLY A 426 7.28 -17.93 -1.46
CA GLY A 426 8.15 -17.31 -2.46
C GLY A 426 7.51 -17.15 -3.84
N LEU A 427 6.19 -16.99 -3.88
CA LEU A 427 5.46 -16.64 -5.11
C LEU A 427 5.87 -15.23 -5.58
N LEU A 428 5.95 -14.28 -4.65
CA LEU A 428 6.35 -12.90 -4.94
C LEU A 428 7.87 -12.67 -4.82
N GLY A 429 8.51 -13.31 -3.84
CA GLY A 429 9.91 -13.11 -3.48
C GLY A 429 10.74 -14.39 -3.52
N SER A 430 11.97 -14.33 -4.03
CA SER A 430 12.85 -15.53 -4.09
C SER A 430 13.46 -15.96 -2.74
N LYS A 431 13.36 -15.13 -1.70
CA LYS A 431 13.84 -15.40 -0.34
C LYS A 431 13.08 -14.52 0.67
N PRO A 432 12.97 -14.92 1.94
CA PRO A 432 12.46 -14.05 2.99
C PRO A 432 13.40 -12.85 3.20
N TYR A 433 12.83 -11.67 3.46
CA TYR A 433 13.57 -10.45 3.81
C TYR A 433 13.97 -10.43 5.30
N ALA A 434 14.51 -11.55 5.79
CA ALA A 434 14.96 -11.69 7.17
C ALA A 434 16.31 -11.01 7.37
N ALA A 435 16.42 -10.14 8.37
CA ALA A 435 17.68 -9.50 8.71
C ALA A 435 17.83 -9.23 10.21
N GLY A 436 19.05 -9.42 10.73
CA GLY A 436 19.41 -9.01 12.09
C GLY A 436 19.68 -7.51 12.23
N GLY A 437 19.98 -7.07 13.45
CA GLY A 437 20.18 -5.65 13.79
C GLY A 437 21.33 -4.99 13.01
N ASN A 438 22.30 -5.77 12.53
CA ASN A 438 23.38 -5.27 11.66
C ASN A 438 22.86 -4.56 10.39
N TYR A 439 21.75 -5.01 9.80
CA TYR A 439 21.16 -4.34 8.64
C TYR A 439 20.64 -2.96 9.03
N ILE A 440 19.82 -2.90 10.09
CA ILE A 440 19.23 -1.67 10.59
C ILE A 440 20.32 -0.67 10.98
N ASN A 441 21.39 -1.12 11.66
CA ASN A 441 22.51 -0.26 12.04
C ASN A 441 23.28 0.31 10.85
N ARG A 442 23.35 -0.41 9.73
CA ARG A 442 24.03 0.10 8.53
C ARG A 442 23.17 1.09 7.75
N MET A 443 21.86 0.87 7.73
CA MET A 443 20.93 1.64 6.91
C MET A 443 20.21 2.74 7.70
N SER A 444 20.50 2.90 8.99
CA SER A 444 19.86 3.90 9.84
C SER A 444 20.76 4.48 10.93
N ASP A 445 20.29 5.56 11.55
CA ASP A 445 20.82 6.11 12.79
C ASP A 445 20.10 5.58 14.05
N TYR A 446 19.12 4.68 13.92
CA TYR A 446 18.26 4.25 15.02
C TYR A 446 19.00 3.56 16.16
N CYS A 447 20.06 2.82 15.86
CA CYS A 447 20.83 2.10 16.86
C CYS A 447 21.61 3.05 17.79
N SER A 448 21.89 4.27 17.33
CA SER A 448 22.48 5.31 18.17
C SER A 448 21.45 5.76 19.21
N GLY A 449 21.76 5.53 20.50
CA GLY A 449 20.86 5.82 21.62
C GLY A 449 19.76 4.77 21.84
N CYS A 450 19.83 3.58 21.21
CA CYS A 450 18.93 2.49 21.55
C CYS A 450 19.35 1.83 22.89
N ARG A 451 18.37 1.40 23.69
CA ARG A 451 18.61 0.59 24.91
C ARG A 451 19.45 -0.64 24.61
N TYR A 452 19.18 -1.27 23.47
CA TYR A 452 19.84 -2.50 23.06
C TYR A 452 21.12 -2.23 22.29
N LYS A 453 22.14 -3.05 22.55
CA LYS A 453 23.44 -3.01 21.90
C LYS A 453 23.41 -3.90 20.66
N VAL A 454 23.47 -3.28 19.49
CA VAL A 454 23.41 -4.00 18.21
C VAL A 454 24.61 -4.90 17.93
N LYS A 455 25.75 -4.64 18.58
CA LYS A 455 26.96 -5.46 18.44
C LYS A 455 26.87 -6.76 19.25
N ASP A 456 26.14 -6.75 20.35
CA ASP A 456 25.97 -7.89 21.25
C ASP A 456 25.12 -8.97 20.54
N LYS A 457 25.60 -10.21 20.59
CA LYS A 457 25.01 -11.35 19.88
C LYS A 457 24.02 -12.15 20.71
N THR A 458 24.18 -12.09 22.02
CA THR A 458 23.39 -12.77 23.07
C THR A 458 23.48 -11.93 24.35
N GLY A 459 22.63 -12.22 25.33
CA GLY A 459 22.55 -11.53 26.62
C GLY A 459 21.41 -10.50 26.70
N PRO A 460 21.16 -9.97 27.91
CA PRO A 460 19.99 -9.13 28.20
C PRO A 460 19.96 -7.79 27.44
N ASP A 461 21.13 -7.30 27.02
CA ASP A 461 21.27 -6.04 26.26
C ASP A 461 21.33 -6.27 24.74
N ALA A 462 21.36 -7.52 24.28
CA ALA A 462 21.48 -7.80 22.86
C ALA A 462 20.26 -7.30 22.08
N CYS A 463 20.50 -6.74 20.89
CA CYS A 463 19.43 -6.34 20.00
C CYS A 463 18.51 -7.53 19.68
N PRO A 464 17.20 -7.44 19.92
CA PRO A 464 16.28 -8.56 19.68
C PRO A 464 16.31 -9.09 18.25
N PHE A 465 16.53 -8.22 17.26
CA PHE A 465 16.69 -8.66 15.86
C PHE A 465 17.88 -9.61 15.66
N ASN A 466 18.97 -9.51 16.43
CA ASN A 466 20.12 -10.42 16.29
C ASN A 466 19.76 -11.84 16.71
N VAL A 467 19.13 -12.00 17.88
CA VAL A 467 18.76 -13.31 18.41
C VAL A 467 17.60 -13.90 17.62
N LEU A 468 16.58 -13.10 17.31
CA LEU A 468 15.41 -13.55 16.54
C LEU A 468 15.76 -13.93 15.10
N TYR A 469 16.72 -13.25 14.46
CA TYR A 469 17.16 -13.59 13.10
C TYR A 469 17.71 -15.02 13.00
N TRP A 470 18.61 -15.37 13.92
CA TRP A 470 19.20 -16.70 13.92
C TRP A 470 18.22 -17.77 14.41
N ASP A 471 17.40 -17.46 15.40
CA ASP A 471 16.31 -18.33 15.84
C ASP A 471 15.32 -18.62 14.71
N PHE A 472 14.89 -17.60 13.95
CA PHE A 472 14.04 -17.74 12.76
C PHE A 472 14.63 -18.71 11.74
N LEU A 473 15.90 -18.54 11.40
CA LEU A 473 16.57 -19.42 10.45
C LEU A 473 16.66 -20.85 11.00
N ALA A 474 16.99 -21.00 12.27
CA ALA A 474 17.15 -22.28 12.93
C ALA A 474 15.81 -23.05 13.00
N ARG A 475 14.72 -22.41 13.42
CA ARG A 475 13.40 -23.05 13.57
C ARG A 475 12.71 -23.35 12.24
N HIS A 476 13.04 -22.61 11.18
CA HIS A 476 12.49 -22.84 9.83
C HIS A 476 13.48 -23.53 8.88
N ARG A 477 14.51 -24.22 9.41
CA ARG A 477 15.50 -24.91 8.59
C ARG A 477 14.90 -25.94 7.62
N ASP A 478 13.83 -26.61 8.02
CA ASP A 478 13.19 -27.61 7.16
C ASP A 478 12.52 -26.98 5.93
N ALA A 479 11.84 -25.85 6.13
CA ALA A 479 11.18 -25.11 5.04
C ALA A 479 12.20 -24.33 4.17
N LEU A 480 13.21 -23.72 4.79
CA LEU A 480 14.09 -22.75 4.14
C LEU A 480 15.48 -23.29 3.78
N GLY A 481 15.89 -24.42 4.33
CA GLY A 481 17.24 -24.99 4.16
C GLY A 481 17.58 -25.39 2.73
N ARG A 482 16.56 -25.64 1.90
CA ARG A 482 16.71 -25.92 0.46
C ARG A 482 16.73 -24.66 -0.39
N ASN A 483 16.50 -23.48 0.16
CA ASN A 483 16.57 -22.23 -0.59
C ASN A 483 18.05 -21.92 -0.95
N PRO A 484 18.41 -21.87 -2.24
CA PRO A 484 19.81 -21.68 -2.66
C PRO A 484 20.39 -20.34 -2.20
N ARG A 485 19.55 -19.30 -2.01
CA ARG A 485 19.99 -17.98 -1.52
C ARG A 485 20.29 -17.98 -0.02
N LEU A 486 19.80 -18.97 0.73
CA LEU A 486 20.04 -19.13 2.17
C LEU A 486 21.15 -20.14 2.49
N GLY A 487 21.62 -20.92 1.50
CA GLY A 487 22.71 -21.88 1.67
C GLY A 487 23.97 -21.30 2.36
N PRO A 488 24.51 -20.14 1.94
CA PRO A 488 25.62 -19.50 2.64
C PRO A 488 25.32 -19.15 4.10
N VAL A 489 24.09 -18.71 4.38
CA VAL A 489 23.65 -18.31 5.73
C VAL A 489 23.59 -19.52 6.66
N TYR A 490 23.02 -20.64 6.21
CA TYR A 490 23.00 -21.88 6.99
C TYR A 490 24.39 -22.44 7.25
N ARG A 491 25.32 -22.33 6.28
CA ARG A 491 26.73 -22.68 6.52
C ARG A 491 27.39 -21.81 7.58
N THR A 492 27.03 -20.53 7.67
CA THR A 492 27.51 -19.68 8.77
C THR A 492 26.95 -20.14 10.10
N TRP A 493 25.64 -20.44 10.17
CA TRP A 493 25.02 -21.00 11.38
C TRP A 493 25.67 -22.31 11.83
N ASP A 494 25.89 -23.25 10.92
CA ASP A 494 26.48 -24.57 11.23
C ASP A 494 27.94 -24.49 11.72
N ARG A 495 28.65 -23.39 11.44
CA ARG A 495 30.02 -23.14 11.91
C ARG A 495 30.09 -22.44 13.27
N MET A 496 28.96 -21.99 13.82
CA MET A 496 28.93 -21.37 15.15
C MET A 496 29.07 -22.44 16.24
N ASP A 497 29.77 -22.09 17.32
CA ASP A 497 29.91 -22.96 18.49
C ASP A 497 28.55 -23.38 19.04
N GLU A 498 28.44 -24.62 19.53
CA GLU A 498 27.18 -25.17 20.05
C GLU A 498 26.64 -24.31 21.20
N ASP A 499 27.50 -23.91 22.15
CA ASP A 499 27.10 -23.05 23.27
C ASP A 499 26.52 -21.72 22.80
N HIS A 500 27.08 -21.15 21.72
CA HIS A 500 26.55 -19.93 21.13
C HIS A 500 25.18 -20.14 20.50
N ARG A 501 24.99 -21.23 19.74
CA ARG A 501 23.70 -21.58 19.13
C ARG A 501 22.62 -21.81 20.19
N GLN A 502 22.97 -22.46 21.30
CA GLN A 502 22.06 -22.65 22.44
C GLN A 502 21.73 -21.33 23.14
N ALA A 503 22.72 -20.45 23.34
CA ALA A 503 22.50 -19.13 23.92
C ALA A 503 21.55 -18.27 23.07
N VAL A 504 21.72 -18.27 21.74
CA VAL A 504 20.81 -17.58 20.80
C VAL A 504 19.38 -18.08 20.93
N ARG A 505 19.16 -19.41 20.89
CA ARG A 505 17.81 -20.00 20.99
C ARG A 505 17.15 -19.70 22.33
N ARG A 506 17.91 -19.80 23.42
CA ARG A 506 17.44 -19.47 24.77
C ARG A 506 17.04 -18.00 24.88
N ASP A 507 17.88 -17.07 24.42
CA ASP A 507 17.61 -15.64 24.51
C ASP A 507 16.44 -15.22 23.61
N ALA A 508 16.32 -15.82 22.42
CA ALA A 508 15.15 -15.65 21.56
C ALA A 508 13.87 -16.17 22.23
N GLY A 509 13.91 -17.36 22.84
CA GLY A 509 12.79 -17.92 23.59
C GLY A 509 12.34 -17.01 24.74
N VAL A 510 13.27 -16.53 25.57
CA VAL A 510 12.97 -15.57 26.66
C VAL A 510 12.34 -14.29 26.12
N PHE A 511 12.85 -13.76 25.00
CA PHE A 511 12.29 -12.56 24.38
C PHE A 511 10.87 -12.80 23.85
N LEU A 512 10.63 -13.91 23.16
CA LEU A 512 9.31 -14.27 22.61
C LEU A 512 8.29 -14.57 23.71
N GLU A 513 8.70 -15.23 24.80
CA GLU A 513 7.85 -15.44 25.98
C GLU A 513 7.48 -14.12 26.64
N ARG A 514 8.41 -13.16 26.76
CA ARG A 514 8.08 -11.82 27.27
C ARG A 514 7.15 -11.05 26.32
N LEU A 515 7.29 -11.26 25.02
CA LEU A 515 6.53 -10.56 23.98
C LEU A 515 5.08 -11.05 23.89
N HIS A 516 4.90 -12.38 23.89
CA HIS A 516 3.63 -13.05 23.57
C HIS A 516 3.01 -13.79 24.77
N GLY A 517 3.78 -14.00 25.83
CA GLY A 517 3.31 -14.70 27.01
C GLY A 517 2.24 -13.90 27.76
N PRO A 518 1.41 -14.59 28.58
CA PRO A 518 0.44 -13.91 29.42
C PRO A 518 1.15 -12.89 30.32
N LYS A 519 0.66 -11.64 30.35
CA LYS A 519 1.15 -10.64 31.29
C LYS A 519 0.97 -11.22 32.69
N ARG A 520 2.07 -11.52 33.38
CA ARG A 520 2.01 -11.90 34.80
C ARG A 520 1.52 -10.67 35.56
N CYS A 521 0.31 -10.77 36.14
CA CYS A 521 -0.29 -9.73 36.97
C CYS A 521 0.60 -9.39 38.18
#